data_AF-A0A7S0L096-F1
#
_entry.id   AF-A0A7S0L096-F1
#
_cell.length_a   1.000
_cell.length_b   1.000
_cell.length_c   1.000
_cell.angle_alpha   90.00
_cell.angle_beta   90.00
_cell.angle_gamma   90.00
#
_symmetry.space_group_name_H-M   'P 1'
#
loop_
_entity.id
_entity.type
_entity.pdbx_description
1 polymer ?
#
loop_
_entity_poly.entity_id
_entity_poly.type
_entity_poly.pdbx_seq_one_letter_code
_entity_poly.pdbx_strand_id
1 'polypeptide(L)'
;THLLKAHALAHFIALGFNTLVLDSDWALTADPLPRFASLPVDVVAIRDSPLSINIGVMHVRASKAARTLTARVANRSLAAWDQALFNEELEAASNLHCCVDDEA
;
A
#
# COMPACT_ATOMS: atom_id res chain seq x y z
N THR A 1 11.00 -12.97 -1.87
CA THR A 1 11.80 -12.36 -0.78
C THR A 1 11.07 -11.14 -0.26
N HIS A 2 10.00 -11.32 0.55
CA HIS A 2 9.00 -10.24 0.77
C HIS A 2 8.75 -9.85 2.24
N LEU A 3 9.45 -10.47 3.20
CA LEU A 3 9.29 -10.12 4.62
C LEU A 3 9.61 -8.65 4.91
N LEU A 4 10.61 -8.09 4.22
CA LEU A 4 11.12 -6.74 4.51
C LEU A 4 10.22 -5.62 3.97
N LYS A 5 9.41 -5.85 2.92
CA LYS A 5 8.59 -4.79 2.32
C LYS A 5 7.54 -4.27 3.31
N ALA A 6 6.76 -5.18 3.89
CA ALA A 6 5.72 -4.83 4.87
C ALA A 6 6.31 -4.17 6.12
N HIS A 7 7.45 -4.67 6.60
CA HIS A 7 8.16 -4.09 7.75
C HIS A 7 8.72 -2.69 7.45
N ALA A 8 9.32 -2.50 6.28
CA ALA A 8 9.83 -1.19 5.85
C ALA A 8 8.70 -0.18 5.72
N LEU A 9 7.60 -0.56 5.07
CA LEU A 9 6.41 0.29 4.97
C LEU A 9 5.87 0.67 6.35
N ALA A 10 5.68 -0.29 7.24
CA ALA A 10 5.21 -0.02 8.60
C ALA A 10 6.15 0.93 9.36
N HIS A 11 7.46 0.78 9.19
CA HIS A 11 8.46 1.66 9.79
C HIS A 11 8.33 3.11 9.28
N PHE A 12 8.31 3.33 7.97
CA PHE A 12 8.20 4.68 7.40
C PHE A 12 6.87 5.37 7.75
N ILE A 13 5.78 4.61 7.73
CA ILE A 13 4.44 5.12 8.09
C ILE A 13 4.39 5.47 9.60
N ALA A 14 5.03 4.68 10.46
CA ALA A 14 5.14 5.00 11.89
C ALA A 14 5.94 6.29 12.14
N LEU A 15 6.98 6.55 11.33
CA LEU A 15 7.76 7.80 11.37
C LEU A 15 7.00 9.01 10.78
N GLY A 16 5.85 8.81 10.14
CA GLY A 16 5.05 9.90 9.58
C GLY A 16 5.32 10.20 8.10
N PHE A 17 6.04 9.35 7.38
CA PHE A 17 6.33 9.54 5.96
C PHE A 17 5.23 8.96 5.07
N ASN A 18 4.69 9.79 4.18
CA ASN A 18 3.93 9.27 3.02
C ASN A 18 4.90 8.46 2.15
N THR A 19 4.54 7.22 1.83
CA THR A 19 5.49 6.25 1.27
C THR A 19 4.98 5.74 -0.07
N LEU A 20 5.78 5.90 -1.13
CA LEU A 20 5.62 5.17 -2.38
C LEU A 20 6.41 3.86 -2.29
N VAL A 21 5.71 2.75 -2.46
CA VAL A 21 6.28 1.41 -2.57
C VAL A 21 6.31 1.03 -4.04
N LEU A 22 7.47 0.54 -4.47
CA LEU A 22 7.72 0.11 -5.84
C LEU A 22 8.50 -1.22 -5.78
N ASP A 23 7.95 -2.26 -6.39
CA ASP A 23 8.69 -3.51 -6.60
C ASP A 23 9.84 -3.30 -7.60
N SER A 24 10.91 -4.07 -7.44
CA SER A 24 12.15 -3.90 -8.20
C SER A 24 12.02 -4.20 -9.70
N ASP A 25 10.92 -4.81 -10.11
CA ASP A 25 10.59 -5.13 -11.50
C ASP A 25 9.73 -4.04 -12.18
N TRP A 26 9.37 -2.97 -11.46
CA TRP A 26 8.70 -1.82 -12.04
C TRP A 26 9.67 -0.77 -12.55
N ALA A 27 9.34 -0.19 -13.71
CA ALA A 27 10.00 0.97 -14.26
C ALA A 27 9.02 2.15 -14.32
N LEU A 28 9.40 3.28 -13.72
CA LEU A 28 8.62 4.51 -13.80
C LEU A 28 8.99 5.26 -15.09
N THR A 29 8.01 5.50 -15.95
CA THR A 29 8.16 6.35 -17.15
C THR A 29 7.82 7.81 -16.89
N ALA A 30 7.14 8.09 -15.76
CA ALA A 30 6.79 9.41 -15.26
C ALA A 30 6.70 9.39 -13.73
N ASP A 31 6.72 10.56 -13.08
CA ASP A 31 6.52 10.68 -11.63
C ASP A 31 5.03 10.47 -11.27
N PRO A 32 4.67 9.40 -10.52
CA PRO A 32 3.28 9.15 -10.15
C PRO A 32 2.83 9.97 -8.92
N LEU A 33 3.75 10.56 -8.16
CA LEU A 33 3.45 11.18 -6.87
C LEU A 33 2.46 12.33 -6.95
N PRO A 34 2.52 13.27 -7.94
CA PRO A 34 1.55 14.36 -8.01
C PRO A 34 0.10 13.86 -8.10
N ARG A 35 -0.15 12.83 -8.92
CA ARG A 35 -1.47 12.20 -9.05
C ARG A 35 -1.86 11.50 -7.74
N PHE A 36 -0.99 10.61 -7.24
CA PHE A 36 -1.28 9.80 -6.06
C PHE A 36 -1.50 10.65 -4.79
N ALA A 37 -0.72 11.71 -4.60
CA ALA A 37 -0.82 12.59 -3.45
C ALA A 37 -2.10 13.44 -3.46
N SER A 38 -2.63 13.76 -4.64
CA SER A 38 -3.85 14.57 -4.80
C SER A 38 -5.14 13.84 -4.41
N LEU A 39 -5.13 12.51 -4.39
CA LEU A 39 -6.32 11.72 -4.10
C LEU A 39 -6.63 11.73 -2.59
N PRO A 40 -7.90 11.89 -2.17
CA PRO A 40 -8.27 12.01 -0.75
C PRO A 40 -8.37 10.64 -0.06
N VAL A 41 -7.48 9.69 -0.39
CA VAL A 41 -7.50 8.31 0.10
C VAL A 41 -6.21 7.97 0.86
N ASP A 42 -6.26 6.95 1.72
CA ASP A 42 -5.12 6.54 2.53
C ASP A 42 -4.15 5.63 1.77
N VAL A 43 -4.69 4.81 0.86
CA VAL A 43 -3.93 3.91 0.01
C VAL A 43 -4.35 4.11 -1.44
N VAL A 44 -3.37 4.42 -2.29
CA VAL A 44 -3.51 4.45 -3.74
C VAL A 44 -2.69 3.29 -4.30
N ALA A 45 -3.31 2.41 -5.06
CA ALA A 45 -2.64 1.26 -5.67
C ALA A 45 -3.35 0.91 -6.98
N ILE A 46 -2.67 0.16 -7.83
CA ILE A 46 -3.25 -0.41 -9.06
C ILE A 46 -4.13 -1.60 -8.65
N ARG A 47 -5.29 -1.77 -9.28
CA ARG A 47 -6.12 -2.95 -9.05
C ARG A 47 -5.57 -4.15 -9.84
N ASP A 48 -5.41 -5.28 -9.16
CA ASP A 48 -5.15 -6.58 -9.81
C ASP A 48 -6.46 -7.27 -10.22
N SER A 49 -7.52 -7.09 -9.42
CA SER A 49 -8.85 -7.64 -9.68
C SER A 49 -9.93 -6.76 -9.04
N PRO A 50 -11.23 -7.01 -9.27
CA PRO A 50 -12.31 -6.29 -8.58
C PRO A 50 -12.24 -6.36 -7.05
N LEU A 51 -11.56 -7.39 -6.51
CA LEU A 51 -11.46 -7.64 -5.08
C LEU A 51 -10.05 -7.45 -4.51
N SER A 52 -9.07 -7.07 -5.34
CA SER A 52 -7.67 -7.02 -4.90
C SER A 52 -6.86 -5.92 -5.57
N ILE A 53 -5.98 -5.31 -4.80
CA ILE A 53 -4.94 -4.40 -5.28
C ILE A 53 -3.59 -5.10 -5.42
N ASN A 54 -2.81 -4.58 -6.35
CA ASN A 54 -1.40 -4.85 -6.50
C ASN A 54 -0.61 -4.02 -5.48
N ILE A 55 0.19 -4.66 -4.63
CA ILE A 55 1.04 -3.95 -3.66
C ILE A 55 2.48 -3.76 -4.14
N GLY A 56 2.75 -4.06 -5.41
CA GLY A 56 4.00 -3.78 -6.09
C GLY A 56 4.12 -2.33 -6.53
N VAL A 57 3.00 -1.61 -6.69
CA VAL A 57 2.97 -0.14 -6.80
C VAL A 57 1.88 0.42 -5.93
N MET A 58 2.26 1.09 -4.84
CA MET A 58 1.28 1.74 -3.99
C MET A 58 1.85 2.97 -3.29
N HIS A 59 1.01 4.00 -3.14
CA HIS A 59 1.28 5.14 -2.29
C HIS A 59 0.39 5.07 -1.05
N VAL A 60 1.02 5.13 0.12
CA VAL A 60 0.36 5.04 1.42
C VAL A 60 0.59 6.34 2.19
N ARG A 61 -0.49 7.01 2.57
CA ARG A 61 -0.46 8.22 3.40
C ARG A 61 -0.19 7.85 4.85
N ALA A 62 0.60 8.65 5.56
CA ALA A 62 0.93 8.42 6.98
C ALA A 62 -0.21 8.78 7.96
N SER A 63 -1.41 8.25 7.74
CA SER A 63 -2.56 8.45 8.62
C SER A 63 -2.57 7.49 9.80
N LYS A 64 -3.41 7.77 10.81
CA LYS A 64 -3.63 6.84 11.95
C LYS A 64 -4.17 5.49 11.48
N ALA A 65 -5.03 5.50 10.45
CA ALA A 65 -5.59 4.29 9.86
C ALA A 65 -4.50 3.45 9.17
N ALA A 66 -3.68 4.09 8.33
CA ALA A 66 -2.58 3.45 7.64
C ALA A 66 -1.51 2.88 8.59
N ARG A 67 -1.20 3.59 9.69
CA ARG A 67 -0.31 3.08 10.75
C ARG A 67 -0.83 1.77 11.35
N THR A 68 -2.13 1.70 11.61
CA THR A 68 -2.75 0.50 12.18
C THR A 68 -2.76 -0.64 11.16
N LEU A 69 -3.11 -0.36 9.90
CA LEU A 69 -3.08 -1.33 8.80
C LEU A 69 -1.69 -1.94 8.63
N THR A 70 -0.69 -1.09 8.39
CA THR A 70 0.68 -1.53 8.06
C THR A 70 1.35 -2.27 9.21
N ALA A 71 1.07 -1.89 10.47
CA ALA A 71 1.53 -2.64 11.64
C ALA A 71 0.95 -4.06 11.69
N ARG A 72 -0.35 -4.23 11.42
CA ARG A 72 -0.98 -5.56 11.40
C ARG A 72 -0.45 -6.42 10.26
N VAL A 73 -0.32 -5.84 9.06
CA VAL A 73 0.26 -6.53 7.90
C VAL A 73 1.70 -6.97 8.20
N ALA A 74 2.55 -6.09 8.73
CA ALA A 74 3.93 -6.43 9.08
C ALA A 74 4.01 -7.56 10.13
N ASN A 75 3.17 -7.50 11.17
CA ASN A 75 3.15 -8.51 12.23
C ASN A 75 2.66 -9.89 11.74
N ARG A 76 1.81 -9.94 10.71
CA ARG A 76 1.28 -11.18 10.14
C ARG A 76 2.10 -11.70 8.95
N SER A 77 2.96 -10.87 8.38
CA SER A 77 3.74 -11.22 7.19
C SER A 77 4.78 -12.29 7.51
N LEU A 78 4.43 -13.53 7.21
CA LEU A 78 5.36 -14.63 7.00
C LEU A 78 5.57 -14.78 5.48
N ALA A 79 6.77 -15.11 5.03
CA ALA A 79 7.26 -14.92 3.65
C ALA A 79 6.25 -15.09 2.49
N ALA A 80 6.28 -14.17 1.52
CA ALA A 80 5.56 -14.20 0.24
C ALA A 80 4.03 -14.06 0.29
N TRP A 81 3.46 -13.68 1.43
CA TRP A 81 2.01 -13.49 1.61
C TRP A 81 1.62 -12.02 1.84
N ASP A 82 2.53 -11.08 1.61
CA ASP A 82 2.32 -9.66 1.88
C ASP A 82 1.15 -9.10 1.07
N GLN A 83 0.96 -9.48 -0.19
CA GLN A 83 -0.19 -9.03 -0.98
C GLN A 83 -1.52 -9.55 -0.45
N ALA A 84 -1.59 -10.85 -0.13
CA ALA A 84 -2.81 -11.47 0.38
C ALA A 84 -3.21 -10.86 1.73
N LEU A 85 -2.24 -10.72 2.65
CA LEU A 85 -2.46 -10.13 3.96
C LEU A 85 -2.82 -8.65 3.88
N PHE A 86 -2.19 -7.90 2.98
CA PHE A 86 -2.51 -6.48 2.80
C PHE A 86 -3.95 -6.29 2.32
N ASN A 87 -4.38 -7.08 1.33
CA ASN A 87 -5.76 -7.04 0.83
C ASN A 87 -6.77 -7.45 1.92
N GLU A 88 -6.52 -8.52 2.66
CA GLU A 88 -7.37 -8.96 3.78
C GLU A 88 -7.51 -7.86 4.85
N GLU A 89 -6.40 -7.26 5.25
CA GLU A 89 -6.38 -6.22 6.27
C GLU A 89 -6.97 -4.89 5.80
N LEU A 90 -6.87 -4.59 4.51
CA LEU A 90 -7.47 -3.43 3.87
C LEU A 90 -8.99 -3.59 3.75
N GLU A 91 -9.47 -4.79 3.36
CA GLU A 91 -10.90 -5.13 3.33
C GLU A 91 -11.52 -5.05 4.73
N ALA A 92 -10.80 -5.53 5.74
CA ALA A 92 -11.24 -5.45 7.14
C ALA A 92 -11.24 -4.02 7.71
N ALA A 93 -10.56 -3.06 7.07
CA ALA A 93 -10.44 -1.70 7.56
C ALA A 93 -11.64 -0.84 7.14
N SER A 94 -12.61 -0.70 8.05
CA SER A 94 -13.82 0.11 7.83
C SER A 94 -13.58 1.61 7.69
N ASN A 95 -12.37 2.09 7.97
CA ASN A 95 -11.99 3.51 8.02
C ASN A 95 -10.84 3.86 7.07
N LEU A 96 -10.52 2.98 6.11
CA LEU A 96 -9.55 3.26 5.06
C LEU A 96 -10.29 3.48 3.74
N HIS A 97 -9.93 4.55 3.05
CA HIS A 97 -10.36 4.78 1.69
C HIS A 97 -9.27 4.26 0.75
N CYS A 98 -9.65 3.43 -0.23
CA CYS A 98 -8.73 2.90 -1.24
C CYS A 98 -9.23 3.08 -2.66
N CYS A 99 -8.21 3.12 -3.52
CA CYS A 99 -8.15 2.61 -4.88
C CYS A 99 -8.71 3.56 -5.94
N VAL A 100 -7.90 3.79 -6.97
CA VAL A 100 -8.30 4.41 -8.22
C VAL A 100 -8.34 3.31 -9.26
N ASP A 101 -9.42 3.26 -10.03
CA ASP A 101 -9.44 2.48 -11.26
C ASP A 101 -8.41 3.05 -12.22
N ASP A 102 -7.62 2.16 -12.85
CA ASP A 102 -6.68 2.54 -13.87
C ASP A 102 -7.48 2.83 -15.15
N GLU A 103 -8.18 3.96 -15.18
CA GLU A 103 -8.65 4.53 -16.44
C GLU A 103 -7.42 5.15 -17.12
N ALA A 104 -6.83 4.35 -18.01
CA ALA A 104 -5.97 4.81 -19.09
C ALA A 104 -6.79 5.60 -20.12
#